data_AF-A0A963XRT3-F1
#
_entry.id   AF-A0A963XRT3-F1
#
_cell.length_a   1.000
_cell.length_b   1.000
_cell.length_c   1.000
_cell.angle_alpha   90.00
_cell.angle_beta   90.00
_cell.angle_gamma   90.00
#
_symmetry.space_group_name_H-M   'P 1'
#
loop_
_entity.id
_entity.type
_entity.pdbx_description
1 polymer ?
#
loop_
_entity_poly.entity_id
_entity_poly.type
_entity_poly.pdbx_seq_one_letter_code
_entity_poly.pdbx_strand_id
1 'polypeptide(L)'
;MRRHLAHPFDDDKLKEECGVFGVIGVNDAANFVALGLHALQHRGQEAGGIVSYDAAEGFNNAKRFGYVRDNFTKADVMATLPGSLAIGHVRYSTAGSKGATAIRDVQPFFGEFA
;
A
#
# COMPACT_ATOMS: atom_id res chain seq x y z
N MET A 1 -16.16 -4.74 30.08
CA MET A 1 -15.29 -3.59 29.74
C MET A 1 -14.11 -3.57 30.71
N ARG A 2 -13.00 -4.26 30.39
CA ARG A 2 -11.78 -4.17 31.20
C ARG A 2 -10.92 -3.06 30.62
N ARG A 3 -10.71 -2.01 31.41
CA ARG A 3 -9.84 -0.88 31.07
C ARG A 3 -8.40 -1.37 31.22
N HIS A 4 -7.74 -1.69 30.11
CA HIS A 4 -6.30 -1.95 30.12
C HIS A 4 -5.58 -0.64 30.44
N LEU A 5 -5.16 -0.49 31.69
CA LEU A 5 -4.12 0.46 32.08
C LEU A 5 -2.79 -0.17 31.63
N ALA A 6 -2.41 0.05 30.39
CA ALA A 6 -1.08 -0.34 29.92
C ALA A 6 -0.05 0.57 30.60
N HIS A 7 0.95 -0.03 31.25
CA HIS A 7 2.08 0.72 31.80
C HIS A 7 2.84 1.36 30.61
N PRO A 8 3.33 2.61 30.71
CA PRO A 8 4.03 3.29 29.60
C PRO A 8 5.32 2.59 29.14
N PHE A 9 5.73 1.51 29.83
CA PHE A 9 6.90 0.68 29.51
C PHE A 9 6.56 -0.79 29.21
N ASP A 10 5.26 -1.17 29.18
CA ASP A 10 4.85 -2.57 28.94
C ASP A 10 4.84 -2.97 27.46
N ASP A 11 5.14 -2.05 26.53
CA ASP A 11 5.03 -2.30 25.09
C ASP A 11 6.11 -1.54 24.28
N ASP A 12 7.38 -1.65 24.70
CA ASP A 12 8.54 -1.11 23.99
C ASP A 12 9.05 -2.07 22.91
N LYS A 13 8.14 -2.52 22.05
CA LYS A 13 8.49 -3.24 20.82
C LYS A 13 7.97 -2.42 19.64
N LEU A 14 8.74 -2.39 18.56
CA LEU A 14 8.25 -1.90 17.27
C LEU A 14 7.00 -2.72 16.90
N LYS A 15 5.83 -2.08 16.99
CA LYS A 15 4.63 -2.56 16.33
C LYS A 15 4.81 -2.21 14.87
N GLU A 16 5.25 -3.20 14.09
CA GLU A 16 5.38 -3.07 12.64
C GLU A 16 3.98 -2.94 12.03
N GLU A 17 3.48 -1.70 12.04
CA GLU A 17 2.22 -1.33 11.40
C GLU A 17 2.51 -1.06 9.92
N CYS A 18 1.60 -1.47 9.04
CA CYS A 18 1.69 -1.23 7.61
C CYS A 18 1.93 0.25 7.23
N GLY A 19 2.65 0.48 6.13
CA GLY A 19 2.91 1.83 5.61
C GLY A 19 1.85 2.30 4.62
N VAL A 20 1.51 3.59 4.64
CA VAL A 20 0.62 4.24 3.66
C VAL A 20 1.29 5.51 3.14
N PHE A 21 1.14 5.79 1.85
CA PHE A 21 1.62 7.01 1.21
C PHE A 21 0.59 7.51 0.18
N GLY A 22 0.44 8.82 0.03
CA GLY A 22 -0.53 9.43 -0.87
C GLY A 22 -0.01 10.71 -1.51
N VAL A 23 -0.42 10.96 -2.75
CA VAL A 23 0.00 12.10 -3.58
C VAL A 23 -1.21 12.64 -4.32
N ILE A 24 -1.32 13.97 -4.38
CA ILE A 24 -2.38 14.70 -5.09
C ILE A 24 -1.79 15.91 -5.81
N GLY A 25 -2.32 16.23 -6.99
CA GLY A 25 -2.03 17.48 -7.71
C GLY A 25 -0.72 17.47 -8.49
N VAL A 26 -0.15 16.28 -8.76
CA VAL A 26 1.07 16.13 -9.55
C VAL A 26 0.82 15.06 -10.61
N ASN A 27 1.21 15.33 -11.86
CA ASN A 27 1.15 14.32 -12.92
C ASN A 27 2.01 13.10 -12.54
N ASP A 28 1.57 11.91 -12.94
CA ASP A 28 2.22 10.65 -12.61
C ASP A 28 2.32 10.39 -11.09
N ALA A 29 1.26 10.71 -10.35
CA ALA A 29 1.22 10.59 -8.88
C ALA A 29 1.64 9.20 -8.37
N ALA A 30 1.35 8.14 -9.13
CA ALA A 30 1.73 6.77 -8.80
C ALA A 30 3.24 6.56 -8.68
N ASN A 31 4.07 7.25 -9.47
CA ASN A 31 5.54 7.18 -9.38
C ASN A 31 6.04 7.72 -8.04
N PHE A 32 5.48 8.86 -7.60
CA PHE A 32 5.81 9.44 -6.30
C PHE A 32 5.33 8.57 -5.15
N VAL A 33 4.15 7.94 -5.28
CA VAL A 33 3.67 6.95 -4.32
C VAL A 33 4.63 5.75 -4.25
N ALA A 34 5.09 5.21 -5.37
CA ALA A 34 6.05 4.11 -5.38
C ALA A 34 7.36 4.47 -4.66
N LEU A 35 7.88 5.68 -4.87
CA LEU A 35 9.06 6.19 -4.15
C LEU A 35 8.81 6.34 -2.65
N GLY A 36 7.66 6.90 -2.26
CA GLY A 36 7.27 7.02 -0.85
C GLY A 36 7.10 5.66 -0.17
N LEU A 37 6.48 4.70 -0.85
CA LEU A 37 6.35 3.32 -0.35
C LEU A 37 7.70 2.62 -0.26
N HIS A 38 8.63 2.90 -1.16
CA HIS A 38 10.00 2.38 -1.05
C HIS A 38 10.70 2.90 0.20
N ALA A 39 10.55 4.19 0.54
CA ALA A 39 11.06 4.74 1.79
C ALA A 39 10.39 4.09 3.03
N LEU A 40 9.11 3.72 2.91
CA LEU A 40 8.33 3.02 3.93
C LEU A 40 8.47 1.49 3.89
N GLN A 41 9.35 0.93 3.06
CA GLN A 41 9.46 -0.52 2.84
C GLN A 41 9.72 -1.32 4.13
N HIS A 42 10.40 -0.70 5.10
CA HIS A 42 10.65 -1.27 6.42
C HIS A 42 9.37 -1.61 7.18
N ARG A 43 8.25 -0.94 6.88
CA ARG A 43 6.93 -1.13 7.49
C ARG A 43 6.08 -2.24 6.87
N GLY A 44 6.61 -2.99 5.91
CA GLY A 44 5.87 -4.07 5.27
C GLY A 44 6.58 -4.65 4.06
N GLN A 45 7.05 -5.90 4.14
CA GLN A 45 7.89 -6.53 3.11
C GLN A 45 7.14 -7.51 2.21
N GLU A 46 5.88 -7.80 2.53
CA GLU A 46 5.20 -8.96 1.94
C GLU A 46 4.44 -8.65 0.67
N ALA A 47 3.85 -7.47 0.59
CA ALA A 47 3.04 -7.03 -0.53
C ALA A 47 2.89 -5.52 -0.53
N GLY A 48 2.64 -4.98 -1.72
CA GLY A 48 2.30 -3.58 -1.90
C GLY A 48 1.18 -3.41 -2.92
N GLY A 49 0.43 -2.32 -2.75
CA GLY A 49 -0.60 -1.92 -3.69
C GLY A 49 -0.57 -0.42 -3.92
N ILE A 50 -0.89 -0.01 -5.15
CA ILE A 50 -1.13 1.38 -5.52
C ILE A 50 -2.49 1.45 -6.20
N VAL A 51 -3.27 2.47 -5.85
CA VAL A 51 -4.48 2.89 -6.56
C VAL A 51 -4.26 4.32 -7.04
N SER A 52 -4.52 4.59 -8.31
CA SER A 52 -4.52 5.93 -8.89
C SER A 52 -5.90 6.28 -9.45
N TYR A 53 -6.14 7.56 -9.67
CA TYR A 53 -7.36 8.05 -10.30
C TYR A 53 -7.01 8.98 -11.46
N ASP A 54 -7.57 8.66 -12.62
CA ASP A 54 -7.56 9.47 -13.82
C ASP A 54 -8.99 9.90 -14.19
N ALA A 55 -9.16 11.09 -14.77
CA ALA A 55 -10.47 11.62 -15.08
C ALA A 55 -11.17 10.91 -16.25
N ALA A 56 -10.41 10.36 -17.20
CA ALA A 56 -10.93 9.63 -18.35
C ALA A 56 -11.11 8.13 -18.06
N GLU A 57 -10.18 7.54 -17.30
CA GLU A 57 -10.16 6.09 -17.04
C GLU A 57 -10.75 5.70 -15.67
N GLY A 58 -10.95 6.66 -14.77
CA GLY A 58 -11.42 6.40 -13.42
C GLY A 58 -10.34 5.82 -12.51
N PHE A 59 -10.72 4.92 -11.60
CA PHE A 59 -9.81 4.30 -10.64
C PHE A 59 -9.04 3.13 -11.26
N ASN A 60 -7.72 3.17 -11.12
CA ASN A 60 -6.80 2.15 -11.59
C ASN A 60 -6.04 1.55 -10.41
N ASN A 61 -5.78 0.24 -10.41
CA ASN A 61 -5.09 -0.42 -9.30
C ASN A 61 -4.07 -1.46 -9.76
N ALA A 62 -2.98 -1.57 -9.00
CA ALA A 62 -1.99 -2.63 -9.14
C ALA A 62 -1.57 -3.14 -7.76
N LYS A 63 -1.70 -4.45 -7.56
CA LYS A 63 -1.32 -5.16 -6.33
C LYS A 63 -0.28 -6.22 -6.65
N ARG A 64 0.76 -6.31 -5.84
CA ARG A 64 1.86 -7.27 -6.04
C ARG A 64 2.41 -7.78 -4.71
N PHE A 65 2.90 -9.01 -4.72
CA PHE A 65 3.66 -9.59 -3.60
C PHE A 65 5.13 -9.20 -3.68
N GLY A 66 5.78 -9.10 -2.52
CA GLY A 66 7.19 -8.78 -2.38
C GLY A 66 7.45 -7.27 -2.30
N TYR A 67 8.71 -6.89 -2.52
CA TYR A 67 9.18 -5.54 -2.34
C TYR A 67 8.64 -4.56 -3.39
N VAL A 68 8.46 -3.30 -2.99
CA VAL A 68 8.02 -2.21 -3.85
C VAL A 68 8.98 -2.03 -5.02
N ARG A 69 10.30 -2.13 -4.76
CA ARG A 69 11.34 -1.98 -5.78
C ARG A 69 11.23 -3.01 -6.90
N ASP A 70 10.78 -4.22 -6.61
CA ASP A 70 10.71 -5.29 -7.61
C ASP A 70 9.43 -5.21 -8.47
N ASN A 71 8.43 -4.48 -7.96
CA ASN A 71 7.07 -4.50 -8.49
C ASN A 71 6.65 -3.17 -9.14
N PHE A 72 7.05 -2.04 -8.57
CA PHE A 72 6.62 -0.70 -8.96
C PHE A 72 7.78 0.14 -9.51
N THR A 73 8.70 -0.51 -10.22
CA THR A 73 9.80 0.13 -10.97
C THR A 73 9.72 -0.14 -12.47
N LYS A 74 8.84 -1.05 -12.90
CA LYS A 74 8.66 -1.40 -14.30
C LYS A 74 7.71 -0.43 -14.97
N ALA A 75 8.12 0.10 -16.13
CA ALA A 75 7.35 1.10 -16.86
C ALA A 75 5.97 0.61 -17.31
N ASP A 76 5.85 -0.68 -17.65
CA ASP A 76 4.59 -1.31 -18.05
C ASP A 76 3.56 -1.34 -16.90
N VAL A 77 4.00 -1.60 -15.66
CA VAL A 77 3.14 -1.54 -14.48
C VAL A 77 2.75 -0.11 -14.16
N MET A 78 3.68 0.85 -14.24
CA MET A 78 3.37 2.25 -13.94
C MET A 78 2.44 2.88 -14.99
N ALA A 79 2.51 2.42 -16.24
CA ALA A 79 1.60 2.85 -17.30
C ALA A 79 0.13 2.45 -17.03
N THR A 80 -0.13 1.43 -16.21
CA THR A 80 -1.50 1.06 -15.79
C THR A 80 -1.99 1.87 -14.59
N LEU A 81 -1.26 2.88 -14.13
CA LEU A 81 -1.60 3.71 -12.98
C LEU A 81 -1.57 5.21 -13.33
N PRO A 82 -2.38 5.66 -14.31
CA PRO A 82 -2.40 7.06 -14.73
C PRO A 82 -3.04 7.96 -13.68
N GLY A 83 -2.83 9.27 -13.86
CA GLY A 83 -3.55 10.31 -13.15
C GLY A 83 -2.73 11.08 -12.12
N SER A 84 -3.37 12.11 -11.55
CA SER A 84 -2.74 13.09 -10.65
C SER A 84 -3.07 12.88 -9.17
N LEU A 85 -3.78 11.80 -8.86
CA LEU A 85 -4.15 11.38 -7.52
C LEU A 85 -3.80 9.90 -7.36
N ALA A 86 -3.03 9.56 -6.34
CA ALA A 86 -2.72 8.17 -6.03
C ALA A 86 -2.51 7.94 -4.53
N ILE A 87 -2.85 6.75 -4.07
CA ILE A 87 -2.52 6.23 -2.75
C ILE A 87 -1.88 4.87 -2.87
N GLY A 88 -1.08 4.50 -1.88
CA GLY A 88 -0.47 3.19 -1.84
C GLY A 88 -0.23 2.71 -0.42
N HIS A 89 -0.01 1.41 -0.30
CA HIS A 89 0.16 0.73 0.96
C HIS A 89 1.21 -0.39 0.85
N VAL A 90 2.02 -0.56 1.89
CA VAL A 90 2.91 -1.72 2.09
C VAL A 90 2.45 -2.54 3.28
N ARG A 91 2.28 -3.85 3.05
CA ARG A 91 1.73 -4.79 4.02
C ARG A 91 2.82 -5.53 4.79
N TYR A 92 2.67 -5.56 6.11
CA TYR A 92 3.34 -6.49 7.00
C TYR A 92 2.36 -7.64 7.35
N SER A 93 2.78 -8.91 7.42
CA SER A 93 1.87 -9.99 7.83
C SER A 93 1.60 -9.90 9.30
N THR A 94 0.34 -9.77 9.65
CA THR A 94 -0.13 -9.86 11.02
C THR A 94 -0.58 -11.28 11.40
N ALA A 95 -0.68 -12.22 10.44
CA ALA A 95 -0.85 -13.66 10.70
C ALA A 95 -0.75 -14.49 9.41
N GLY A 96 0.28 -15.32 9.28
CA GLY A 96 0.30 -16.67 8.66
C GLY A 96 -0.17 -16.94 7.21
N SER A 97 -0.98 -16.10 6.58
CA SER A 97 -1.64 -16.42 5.31
C SER A 97 -0.75 -16.08 4.11
N LYS A 98 0.07 -17.05 3.69
CA LYS A 98 0.93 -16.99 2.48
C LYS A 98 0.29 -17.67 1.27
N GLY A 99 -1.04 -17.58 1.11
CA GLY A 99 -1.79 -18.20 0.01
C GLY A 99 -2.16 -17.22 -1.11
N ALA A 100 -2.58 -17.73 -2.28
CA ALA A 100 -3.04 -16.91 -3.41
C ALA A 100 -4.22 -15.98 -3.06
N THR A 101 -5.05 -16.37 -2.08
CA THR A 101 -6.14 -15.55 -1.54
C THR A 101 -5.65 -14.25 -0.89
N ALA A 102 -4.40 -14.23 -0.39
CA ALA A 102 -3.83 -13.07 0.30
C ALA A 102 -3.59 -11.87 -0.62
N ILE A 103 -3.53 -12.04 -1.95
CA ILE A 103 -3.36 -10.89 -2.86
C ILE A 103 -4.61 -10.03 -2.91
N ARG A 104 -5.79 -10.65 -2.73
CA ARG A 104 -7.06 -9.92 -2.66
C ARG A 104 -7.07 -8.99 -1.46
N ASP A 105 -6.42 -9.41 -0.37
CA ASP A 105 -6.30 -8.68 0.90
C ASP A 105 -5.22 -7.58 0.88
N VAL A 106 -4.46 -7.46 -0.21
CA VAL A 106 -3.47 -6.38 -0.36
C VAL A 106 -4.20 -5.07 -0.54
N GLN A 107 -3.98 -4.16 0.41
CA GLN A 107 -4.48 -2.80 0.34
C GLN A 107 -3.68 -1.97 -0.69
N PRO A 108 -4.27 -0.89 -1.24
CA PRO A 108 -5.61 -0.37 -0.97
C PRO A 108 -6.75 -1.22 -1.57
N PHE A 109 -7.89 -1.24 -0.89
CA PHE A 109 -9.12 -1.82 -1.43
C PHE A 109 -9.87 -0.79 -2.28
N PHE A 110 -10.43 -1.24 -3.39
CA PHE A 110 -11.35 -0.46 -4.21
C PHE A 110 -12.74 -1.07 -4.07
N GLY A 111 -13.74 -0.22 -3.82
CA GLY A 111 -15.14 -0.61 -3.76
C GLY A 111 -15.96 0.29 -4.68
N GLU A 112 -16.64 -0.31 -5.64
CA GLU A 112 -17.62 0.35 -6.47
C GLU A 112 -19.01 0.09 -5.86
N PHE A 113 -19.67 1.13 -5.40
CA PHE A 113 -21.01 1.04 -4.82
C PHE A 113 -22.02 1.39 -5.92
N ALA A 114 -22.81 0.40 -6.33
CA ALA A 114 -23.92 0.54 -7.27
C ALA A 114 -25.13 1.23 -6.63
#